data_AF-A0A9X9QNI2-F1
#
_entry.id   AF-A0A9X9QNI2-F1
#
_cell.length_a   1.000
_cell.length_b   1.000
_cell.length_c   1.000
_cell.angle_alpha   90.00
_cell.angle_beta   90.00
_cell.angle_gamma   90.00
#
_symmetry.space_group_name_H-M   'P 1'
#
loop_
_entity.id
_entity.type
_entity.pdbx_description
1 polymer ?
#
loop_
_entity_poly.entity_id
_entity_poly.type
_entity_poly.pdbx_seq_one_letter_code
_entity_poly.pdbx_strand_id
1 'polypeptide(L)'
;MFLKRTKPSFIAIIAFLLALDLILVKFSLHGFLAMFSLSFIDRTLLGNIAGPFISGIALGFWNIVSFFLSGGKQFIIWFPLIQAIQGFLYGIFFYKRKLNTSSRKDWLYVTFATTIILGVTTFFLTPIVLHFYYNMPFLALYTTRLVKLIEIPTHIVITMLLLPRLQKIRELGKFLV
;
A
#
# COMPACT_ATOMS: atom_id res chain seq x y z
N MET A 1 -9.31 17.07 19.63
CA MET A 1 -8.49 16.83 18.42
C MET A 1 -9.05 15.75 17.46
N PHE A 2 -9.90 14.82 17.92
CA PHE A 2 -10.54 13.77 17.10
C PHE A 2 -11.64 14.25 16.12
N LEU A 3 -12.28 15.40 16.37
CA LEU A 3 -13.48 15.83 15.64
C LEU A 3 -13.24 16.38 14.22
N LYS A 4 -11.98 16.57 13.77
CA LYS A 4 -11.68 16.96 12.38
C LYS A 4 -11.69 15.76 11.42
N ARG A 5 -11.62 14.53 11.94
CA ARG A 5 -11.55 13.25 11.18
C ARG A 5 -12.91 12.68 10.75
N THR A 6 -14.02 13.23 11.24
CA THR A 6 -15.39 12.76 10.96
C THR A 6 -16.15 13.67 9.99
N LYS A 7 -15.46 14.50 9.21
CA LYS A 7 -16.12 15.23 8.12
C LYS A 7 -16.54 14.20 7.06
N PRO A 8 -17.80 14.22 6.56
CA PRO A 8 -18.27 13.29 5.53
C PRO A 8 -17.34 13.23 4.31
N SER A 9 -16.74 14.37 3.97
CA SER A 9 -15.77 14.48 2.88
C SER A 9 -14.52 13.63 3.07
N PHE A 10 -14.03 13.44 4.30
CA PHE A 10 -12.84 12.64 4.56
C PHE A 10 -13.10 11.14 4.36
N ILE A 11 -14.25 10.66 4.83
CA ILE A 11 -14.68 9.27 4.61
C ILE A 11 -14.94 9.02 3.12
N ALA A 12 -15.53 9.99 2.41
CA ALA A 12 -15.73 9.91 0.97
C ALA A 12 -14.41 9.80 0.20
N ILE A 13 -13.37 10.53 0.59
CA ILE A 13 -12.03 10.43 -0.02
C ILE A 13 -11.42 9.05 0.24
N ILE A 14 -11.55 8.51 1.45
CA ILE A 14 -11.08 7.15 1.74
C ILE A 14 -11.82 6.14 0.85
N ALA A 15 -13.15 6.20 0.80
CA ALA A 15 -13.95 5.31 -0.05
C ALA A 15 -13.57 5.43 -1.53
N PHE A 16 -13.31 6.64 -2.01
CA PHE A 16 -12.84 6.88 -3.37
C PHE A 16 -11.46 6.25 -3.63
N LEU A 17 -10.50 6.40 -2.71
CA LEU A 17 -9.18 5.77 -2.84
C LEU A 17 -9.26 4.25 -2.81
N LEU A 18 -10.14 3.69 -1.98
CA LEU A 18 -10.41 2.25 -1.97
C LEU A 18 -11.04 1.82 -3.31
N ALA A 19 -12.04 2.54 -3.81
CA ALA A 19 -12.60 2.25 -5.14
C ALA A 19 -11.54 2.32 -6.25
N LEU A 20 -10.59 3.24 -6.15
CA LEU A 20 -9.45 3.33 -7.06
C LEU A 20 -8.55 2.09 -6.98
N ASP A 21 -8.32 1.51 -5.79
CA ASP A 21 -7.60 0.23 -5.63
C ASP A 21 -8.26 -0.87 -6.48
N LEU A 22 -9.60 -1.03 -6.48
CA LEU A 22 -10.28 -2.04 -7.32
C LEU A 22 -9.93 -1.91 -8.80
N ILE A 23 -9.86 -0.67 -9.28
CA ILE A 23 -9.61 -0.37 -10.68
C ILE A 23 -8.14 -0.64 -10.98
N LEU A 24 -7.22 -0.15 -10.14
CA LEU A 24 -5.78 -0.31 -10.33
C LEU A 24 -5.33 -1.77 -10.26
N VAL A 25 -5.97 -2.61 -9.43
CA VAL A 25 -5.70 -4.05 -9.41
C VAL A 25 -6.00 -4.69 -10.77
N LYS A 26 -7.06 -4.27 -11.47
CA LYS A 26 -7.42 -4.81 -12.79
C LYS A 26 -6.40 -4.47 -13.88
N PHE A 27 -5.69 -3.34 -13.74
CA PHE A 27 -4.62 -2.93 -14.65
C PHE A 27 -3.26 -3.57 -14.32
N SER A 28 -3.24 -4.58 -13.45
CA SER A 28 -2.00 -5.28 -13.15
C SER A 28 -1.41 -5.93 -14.39
N LEU A 29 -0.14 -5.64 -14.66
CA LEU A 29 0.61 -6.28 -15.72
C LEU A 29 0.94 -7.71 -15.27
N HIS A 30 0.35 -8.68 -15.93
CA HIS A 30 0.64 -10.10 -15.72
C HIS A 30 1.87 -10.45 -16.55
N GLY A 31 3.05 -10.24 -15.99
CA GLY A 31 4.29 -10.75 -16.59
C GLY A 31 4.41 -12.27 -16.37
N PHE A 32 5.24 -12.94 -17.19
CA PHE A 32 5.51 -14.39 -17.11
C PHE A 32 5.97 -14.86 -15.71
N LEU A 33 6.57 -13.98 -14.90
CA LEU A 33 7.16 -14.32 -13.60
C LEU A 33 6.61 -13.52 -12.40
N ALA A 34 5.91 -12.40 -12.61
CA ALA A 34 5.37 -11.60 -11.52
C ALA A 34 4.17 -10.75 -11.96
N MET A 35 3.17 -10.65 -11.08
CA MET A 35 2.05 -9.73 -11.21
C MET A 35 2.45 -8.38 -10.60
N PHE A 36 2.58 -7.37 -11.46
CA PHE A 36 2.87 -6.01 -11.03
C PHE A 36 1.57 -5.21 -10.98
N SER A 37 1.18 -4.74 -9.79
CA SER A 37 -0.03 -3.95 -9.59
C SER A 37 0.31 -2.49 -9.30
N LEU A 38 -0.46 -1.56 -9.88
CA LEU A 38 -0.38 -0.12 -9.59
C LEU A 38 -1.10 0.28 -8.31
N SER A 39 -1.76 -0.67 -7.62
CA SER A 39 -2.50 -0.45 -6.38
C SER A 39 -1.67 0.02 -5.18
N PHE A 40 -0.34 0.06 -5.30
CA PHE A 40 0.47 0.67 -4.24
C PHE A 40 0.30 2.19 -4.20
N ILE A 41 -0.12 2.82 -5.31
CA ILE A 41 -0.28 4.27 -5.43
C ILE A 41 -1.38 4.74 -4.48
N ASP A 42 -2.56 4.16 -4.56
CA ASP A 42 -3.69 4.52 -3.70
C ASP A 42 -3.40 4.19 -2.23
N ARG A 43 -2.73 3.07 -1.93
CA ARG A 43 -2.33 2.70 -0.55
C ARG A 43 -1.37 3.71 0.05
N THR A 44 -0.41 4.19 -0.74
CA THR A 44 0.54 5.22 -0.30
C THR A 44 -0.17 6.55 -0.06
N LEU A 45 -1.11 6.93 -0.94
CA LEU A 45 -1.94 8.13 -0.77
C LEU A 45 -2.86 8.02 0.46
N LEU A 46 -3.47 6.87 0.66
CA LEU A 46 -4.33 6.59 1.81
C LEU A 46 -3.52 6.69 3.11
N GLY A 47 -2.30 6.16 3.15
CA GLY A 47 -1.37 6.34 4.27
C GLY A 47 -1.04 7.82 4.52
N ASN A 48 -0.71 8.56 3.46
CA ASN A 48 -0.37 9.98 3.55
C ASN A 48 -1.53 10.85 4.08
N ILE A 49 -2.76 10.57 3.66
CA ILE A 49 -3.98 11.32 4.01
C ILE A 49 -4.55 10.87 5.36
N ALA A 50 -4.77 9.57 5.53
CA ALA A 50 -5.54 9.04 6.64
C ALA A 50 -4.69 8.81 7.91
N GLY A 51 -3.38 8.66 7.73
CA GLY A 51 -2.44 8.33 8.79
C GLY A 51 -2.52 6.87 9.23
N PRO A 52 -1.67 6.46 10.18
CA PRO A 52 -1.36 5.04 10.43
C PRO A 52 -2.59 4.20 10.81
N PHE A 53 -3.35 4.61 11.82
CA PHE A 53 -4.48 3.80 12.30
C PHE A 53 -5.62 3.69 11.28
N ILE A 54 -6.02 4.81 10.65
CA ILE A 54 -7.15 4.82 9.73
C ILE A 54 -6.80 4.10 8.43
N SER A 55 -5.60 4.32 7.89
CA SER A 55 -5.14 3.60 6.68
C SER A 55 -4.99 2.10 6.94
N GLY A 56 -4.50 1.68 8.11
CA GLY A 56 -4.44 0.27 8.48
C GLY A 56 -5.82 -0.38 8.57
N ILE A 57 -6.77 0.24 9.29
CA ILE A 57 -8.14 -0.27 9.37
C ILE A 57 -8.79 -0.31 7.98
N ALA A 58 -8.63 0.76 7.20
CA ALA A 58 -9.22 0.86 5.87
C ALA A 58 -8.67 -0.21 4.92
N LEU A 59 -7.35 -0.43 4.84
CA LEU A 59 -6.78 -1.45 3.96
C LEU A 59 -7.07 -2.88 4.45
N GLY A 60 -7.10 -3.11 5.76
CA GLY A 60 -7.49 -4.41 6.31
C GLY A 60 -8.93 -4.76 5.96
N PHE A 61 -9.87 -3.84 6.23
CA PHE A 61 -11.27 -3.99 5.86
C PHE A 61 -11.45 -4.13 4.35
N TRP A 62 -10.75 -3.29 3.59
CA TRP A 62 -10.79 -3.32 2.14
C TRP A 62 -10.32 -4.63 1.55
N ASN A 63 -9.33 -5.30 2.16
CA ASN A 63 -8.89 -6.61 1.71
C ASN A 63 -10.01 -7.65 1.77
N ILE A 64 -10.85 -7.60 2.81
CA ILE A 64 -12.01 -8.47 2.96
C ILE A 64 -13.03 -8.14 1.84
N VAL A 65 -13.36 -6.86 1.66
CA VAL A 65 -14.32 -6.42 0.65
C VAL A 65 -13.86 -6.80 -0.77
N SER A 66 -12.64 -6.44 -1.13
CA SER A 66 -12.05 -6.73 -2.46
C SER A 66 -11.93 -8.23 -2.73
N PHE A 67 -11.68 -9.06 -1.72
CA PHE A 67 -11.69 -10.52 -1.84
C PHE A 67 -13.07 -11.04 -2.27
N PHE A 68 -14.14 -10.60 -1.61
CA PHE A 68 -15.51 -11.00 -1.98
C PHE A 68 -15.92 -10.46 -3.35
N LEU A 69 -15.56 -9.22 -3.68
CA LEU A 69 -15.81 -8.65 -5.00
C LEU A 69 -15.09 -9.38 -6.14
N SER A 70 -13.97 -10.04 -5.84
CA SER A 70 -13.18 -10.81 -6.81
C SER A 70 -13.64 -12.26 -6.99
N GLY A 71 -14.78 -12.64 -6.40
CA GLY A 71 -15.33 -14.00 -6.50
C GLY A 71 -14.81 -14.99 -5.45
N GLY A 72 -14.10 -14.50 -4.43
CA GLY A 72 -13.84 -15.16 -3.14
C GLY A 72 -13.63 -16.68 -3.13
N LYS A 73 -12.47 -17.18 -3.60
CA LYS A 73 -12.20 -18.63 -3.64
C LYS A 73 -11.80 -19.23 -2.28
N GLN A 74 -10.80 -18.63 -1.61
CA GLN A 74 -10.29 -19.12 -0.33
C GLN A 74 -9.88 -17.94 0.55
N PHE A 75 -10.66 -17.68 1.61
CA PHE A 75 -10.39 -16.57 2.51
C PHE A 75 -9.35 -16.96 3.56
N ILE A 76 -8.25 -16.21 3.61
CA ILE A 76 -7.18 -16.40 4.62
C ILE A 76 -7.18 -15.16 5.52
N ILE A 77 -7.56 -15.35 6.78
CA ILE A 77 -7.71 -14.26 7.78
C ILE A 77 -6.42 -13.46 8.01
N TRP A 78 -5.26 -14.07 7.77
CA TRP A 78 -3.97 -13.42 7.90
C TRP A 78 -3.69 -12.37 6.83
N PHE A 79 -4.29 -12.46 5.64
CA PHE A 79 -4.08 -11.46 4.58
C PHE A 79 -4.67 -10.08 4.92
N PRO A 80 -5.91 -9.96 5.42
CA PRO A 80 -6.41 -8.69 5.94
C PRO A 80 -5.51 -8.07 7.00
N LEU A 81 -4.91 -8.87 7.89
CA LEU A 81 -3.96 -8.38 8.90
C LEU A 81 -2.67 -7.86 8.27
N ILE A 82 -2.13 -8.55 7.27
CA ILE A 82 -0.97 -8.07 6.51
C ILE A 82 -1.28 -6.75 5.81
N GLN A 83 -2.47 -6.61 5.20
CA GLN A 83 -2.86 -5.37 4.55
C GLN A 83 -3.09 -4.24 5.56
N ALA A 84 -3.59 -4.55 6.75
CA ALA A 84 -3.72 -3.58 7.83
C ALA A 84 -2.34 -3.08 8.31
N ILE A 85 -1.37 -3.98 8.48
CA ILE A 85 0.02 -3.62 8.81
C ILE A 85 0.62 -2.78 7.68
N GLN A 86 0.37 -3.15 6.43
CA GLN A 86 0.85 -2.39 5.27
C GLN A 86 0.31 -0.95 5.29
N GLY A 87 -0.99 -0.77 5.49
CA GLY A 87 -1.61 0.55 5.62
C GLY A 87 -1.03 1.34 6.78
N PHE A 88 -0.91 0.70 7.94
CA PHE A 88 -0.31 1.29 9.12
C PHE A 88 1.11 1.82 8.86
N LEU A 89 1.97 1.04 8.21
CA LEU A 89 3.32 1.45 7.86
C LEU A 89 3.33 2.60 6.84
N TYR A 90 2.50 2.55 5.79
CA TYR A 90 2.35 3.68 4.87
C TYR A 90 1.94 4.95 5.61
N GLY A 91 1.03 4.84 6.58
CA GLY A 91 0.67 5.96 7.44
C GLY A 91 1.78 6.42 8.37
N ILE A 92 2.60 5.54 8.94
CA ILE A 92 3.76 5.97 9.76
C ILE A 92 4.74 6.79 8.93
N PHE A 93 5.12 6.30 7.74
CA PHE A 93 6.18 6.92 6.97
C PHE A 93 5.70 8.15 6.19
N PHE A 94 4.49 8.11 5.62
CA PHE A 94 4.04 9.15 4.70
C PHE A 94 3.06 10.14 5.31
N TYR A 95 2.48 9.94 6.50
CA TYR A 95 1.44 10.84 7.02
C TYR A 95 1.88 12.29 7.12
N LYS A 96 1.15 13.18 6.44
CA LYS A 96 1.40 14.65 6.38
C LYS A 96 2.81 15.06 5.96
N ARG A 97 3.56 14.14 5.38
CA ARG A 97 4.95 14.38 5.03
C ARG A 97 5.02 15.03 3.65
N LYS A 98 5.55 16.25 3.60
CA LYS A 98 5.82 16.94 2.33
C LYS A 98 7.08 16.35 1.71
N LEU A 99 6.94 15.83 0.49
CA LEU A 99 8.05 15.27 -0.28
C LEU A 99 8.38 16.20 -1.43
N ASN A 100 9.67 16.33 -1.76
CA ASN A 100 10.14 17.10 -2.90
C ASN A 100 11.04 16.26 -3.80
N THR A 101 10.65 16.10 -5.07
CA THR A 101 11.39 15.32 -6.08
C THR A 101 12.84 15.78 -6.25
N SER A 102 13.16 17.05 -5.99
CA SER A 102 14.53 17.59 -6.11
C SER A 102 15.44 17.27 -4.91
N SER A 103 14.88 16.82 -3.79
CA SER A 103 15.63 16.56 -2.55
C SER A 103 16.17 15.14 -2.50
N ARG A 104 17.51 14.98 -2.53
CA ARG A 104 18.16 13.67 -2.35
C ARG A 104 17.81 12.99 -1.01
N LYS A 105 17.52 13.78 0.03
CA LYS A 105 17.10 13.28 1.35
C LYS A 105 15.73 12.59 1.29
N ASP A 106 14.83 13.13 0.50
CA ASP A 106 13.48 12.56 0.34
C ASP A 106 13.52 11.26 -0.47
N TRP A 107 14.41 11.17 -1.47
CA TRP A 107 14.63 9.93 -2.22
C TRP A 107 15.14 8.80 -1.31
N LEU A 108 16.12 9.10 -0.45
CA LEU A 108 16.62 8.13 0.53
C LEU A 108 15.53 7.72 1.52
N TYR A 109 14.71 8.68 1.96
CA TYR A 109 13.62 8.40 2.88
C TYR A 109 12.55 7.50 2.25
N VAL A 110 12.08 7.81 1.04
CA VAL A 110 11.11 6.97 0.30
C VAL A 110 11.69 5.58 0.09
N THR A 111 12.96 5.48 -0.29
CA THR A 111 13.66 4.20 -0.46
C THR A 111 13.62 3.37 0.83
N PHE A 112 13.99 3.99 1.96
CA PHE A 112 13.97 3.34 3.26
C PHE A 112 12.55 2.91 3.67
N ALA A 113 11.58 3.80 3.54
CA ALA A 113 10.18 3.53 3.88
C ALA A 113 9.61 2.39 3.05
N THR A 114 9.72 2.46 1.72
CA THR A 114 9.21 1.43 0.80
C THR A 114 9.91 0.08 1.02
N THR A 115 11.22 0.08 1.28
CA THR A 115 11.96 -1.15 1.57
C THR A 115 11.48 -1.80 2.87
N ILE A 116 11.23 -1.02 3.92
CA ILE A 116 10.67 -1.55 5.18
C ILE A 116 9.25 -2.07 4.97
N ILE A 117 8.40 -1.29 4.29
CA ILE A 117 7.00 -1.65 4.06
C ILE A 117 6.93 -2.98 3.30
N LEU A 118 7.62 -3.09 2.16
CA LEU A 118 7.62 -4.32 1.37
C LEU A 118 8.38 -5.45 2.07
N GLY A 119 9.50 -5.15 2.73
CA GLY A 119 10.29 -6.10 3.52
C GLY A 119 9.44 -6.81 4.57
N VAL A 120 8.73 -6.04 5.39
CA VAL A 120 7.85 -6.58 6.45
C VAL A 120 6.63 -7.27 5.85
N THR A 121 5.91 -6.62 4.93
CA THR A 121 4.61 -7.14 4.48
C THR A 121 4.76 -8.24 3.45
N THR A 122 5.48 -7.95 2.38
CA THR A 122 5.58 -8.82 1.19
C THR A 122 6.66 -9.88 1.40
N PHE A 123 7.86 -9.52 1.88
CA PHE A 123 8.95 -10.48 1.97
C PHE A 123 8.98 -11.29 3.26
N PHE A 124 8.43 -10.78 4.37
CA PHE A 124 8.42 -11.48 5.65
C PHE A 124 7.05 -12.10 5.98
N LEU A 125 6.01 -11.28 6.18
CA LEU A 125 4.71 -11.78 6.64
C LEU A 125 4.01 -12.68 5.62
N THR A 126 4.04 -12.31 4.34
CA THR A 126 3.35 -13.10 3.30
C THR A 126 3.88 -14.54 3.19
N PRO A 127 5.20 -14.80 3.04
CA PRO A 127 5.69 -16.18 3.01
C PRO A 127 5.53 -16.93 4.33
N ILE A 128 5.57 -16.26 5.49
CA ILE A 128 5.24 -16.90 6.77
C ILE A 128 3.80 -17.44 6.76
N VAL A 129 2.84 -16.60 6.33
CA VAL A 129 1.44 -17.03 6.21
C VAL A 129 1.29 -18.18 5.22
N LEU A 130 1.94 -18.11 4.06
CA LEU A 130 1.86 -19.18 3.06
C LEU A 130 2.48 -20.49 3.57
N HIS A 131 3.58 -20.43 4.31
CA HIS A 131 4.20 -21.60 4.92
C HIS A 131 3.25 -22.24 5.93
N PHE A 132 2.71 -21.48 6.89
CA PHE A 132 1.80 -22.03 7.90
C PHE A 132 0.47 -22.51 7.33
N TYR A 133 -0.06 -21.85 6.31
CA TYR A 133 -1.38 -22.16 5.77
C TYR A 133 -1.36 -23.26 4.71
N TYR A 134 -0.31 -23.33 3.88
CA TYR A 134 -0.19 -24.30 2.78
C TYR A 134 0.95 -25.32 2.96
N ASN A 135 1.70 -25.28 4.05
CA ASN A 135 2.88 -26.13 4.31
C ASN A 135 3.94 -26.08 3.19
N MET A 136 4.01 -24.96 2.45
CA MET A 136 4.96 -24.79 1.35
C MET A 136 6.39 -24.56 1.87
N PRO A 137 7.43 -25.20 1.30
CA PRO A 137 8.80 -25.00 1.78
C PRO A 137 9.27 -23.57 1.54
N PHE A 138 9.93 -22.97 2.54
CA PHE A 138 10.41 -21.58 2.47
C PHE A 138 11.28 -21.32 1.23
N LEU A 139 12.10 -22.29 0.83
CA LEU A 139 13.01 -22.15 -0.31
C LEU A 139 12.24 -21.92 -1.63
N ALA A 140 11.09 -22.58 -1.83
CA ALA A 140 10.23 -22.33 -2.99
C ALA A 140 9.52 -20.96 -2.91
N LEU A 141 9.14 -20.53 -1.71
CA LEU A 141 8.49 -19.23 -1.49
C LEU A 141 9.45 -18.05 -1.71
N TYR A 142 10.73 -18.18 -1.36
CA TYR A 142 11.70 -17.09 -1.54
C TYR A 142 12.24 -17.02 -2.96
N THR A 143 12.42 -18.15 -3.66
CA THR A 143 12.87 -18.17 -5.07
C THR A 143 11.88 -17.45 -5.99
N THR A 144 10.57 -17.68 -5.82
CA THR A 144 9.52 -16.96 -6.55
C THR A 144 9.46 -15.46 -6.22
N ARG A 145 9.90 -15.07 -5.03
CA ARG A 145 9.93 -13.66 -4.58
C ARG A 145 11.15 -12.88 -5.05
N LEU A 146 12.20 -13.52 -5.55
CA LEU A 146 13.35 -12.80 -6.12
C LEU A 146 12.91 -11.87 -7.26
N VAL A 147 11.92 -12.30 -8.06
CA VAL A 147 11.35 -11.48 -9.14
C VAL A 147 10.59 -10.28 -8.59
N LYS A 148 9.95 -10.41 -7.42
CA LYS A 148 9.26 -9.29 -6.73
C LYS A 148 10.21 -8.21 -6.24
N LEU A 149 11.52 -8.44 -6.18
CA LEU A 149 12.48 -7.38 -5.81
C LEU A 149 12.43 -6.20 -6.79
N ILE A 150 12.01 -6.42 -8.04
CA ILE A 150 11.82 -5.37 -9.06
C ILE A 150 10.67 -4.41 -8.68
N GLU A 151 9.72 -4.85 -7.84
CA GLU A 151 8.64 -3.97 -7.34
C GLU A 151 9.20 -2.83 -6.49
N ILE A 152 10.28 -3.06 -5.73
CA ILE A 152 10.86 -2.07 -4.81
C ILE A 152 11.31 -0.80 -5.54
N PRO A 153 12.25 -0.83 -6.52
CA PRO A 153 12.68 0.39 -7.21
C PRO A 153 11.52 1.06 -7.95
N THR A 154 10.60 0.26 -8.49
CA THR A 154 9.44 0.78 -9.22
C THR A 154 8.50 1.56 -8.30
N HIS A 155 8.21 1.03 -7.10
CA HIS A 155 7.41 1.73 -6.09
C HIS A 155 8.09 3.02 -5.64
N ILE A 156 9.41 3.02 -5.45
CA ILE A 156 10.18 4.20 -5.04
C ILE A 156 10.06 5.31 -6.09
N VAL A 157 10.37 4.98 -7.35
CA VAL A 157 10.35 5.95 -8.46
C VAL A 157 8.95 6.51 -8.64
N ILE A 158 7.93 5.66 -8.71
CA ILE A 158 6.55 6.11 -8.94
C ILE A 158 6.04 6.93 -7.75
N THR A 159 6.31 6.51 -6.51
CA THR A 159 5.93 7.28 -5.31
C THR A 159 6.56 8.67 -5.34
N MET A 160 7.85 8.76 -5.68
CA MET A 160 8.57 10.03 -5.69
C MET A 160 8.18 10.96 -6.86
N LEU A 161 7.65 10.40 -7.94
CA LEU A 161 7.09 11.19 -9.04
C LEU A 161 5.65 11.64 -8.76
N LEU A 162 4.84 10.81 -8.10
CA LEU A 162 3.43 11.08 -7.87
C LEU A 162 3.17 11.89 -6.60
N LEU A 163 3.67 11.46 -5.44
CA LEU A 163 3.31 12.08 -4.15
C LEU A 163 3.64 13.60 -4.12
N PRO A 164 4.86 14.04 -4.48
CA PRO A 164 5.20 15.47 -4.50
C PRO A 164 4.34 16.29 -5.45
N ARG A 165 3.95 15.72 -6.60
CA ARG A 165 3.12 16.40 -7.59
C ARG A 165 1.67 16.53 -7.09
N LEU A 166 1.13 15.47 -6.51
CA LEU A 166 -0.21 15.46 -5.94
C LEU A 166 -0.32 16.40 -4.73
N GLN A 167 0.74 16.52 -3.92
CA GLN A 167 0.80 17.47 -2.80
C GLN A 167 0.79 18.95 -3.23
N LYS A 168 1.27 19.25 -4.44
CA LYS A 168 1.22 20.61 -5.01
C LYS A 168 -0.17 20.99 -5.52
N ILE A 169 -1.05 20.02 -5.76
CA ILE A 169 -2.42 20.29 -6.21
C ILE A 169 -3.22 20.84 -5.03
N ARG A 170 -3.73 22.07 -5.17
CA ARG A 170 -4.37 22.85 -4.08
C ARG A 170 -5.55 22.13 -3.41
N GLU A 171 -6.32 21.35 -4.18
CA GLU A 171 -7.47 20.60 -3.66
C GLU A 171 -7.07 19.36 -2.84
N LEU A 172 -5.96 18.72 -3.19
CA LEU A 172 -5.42 17.58 -2.44
C LEU A 172 -4.56 18.06 -1.26
N GLY A 173 -3.86 19.20 -1.39
CA GLY A 173 -3.09 19.83 -0.33
C GLY A 173 -3.91 20.16 0.93
N LYS A 174 -5.23 20.39 0.81
CA LYS A 174 -6.15 20.59 1.95
C LYS A 174 -6.26 19.35 2.86
N PHE A 175 -5.97 18.16 2.33
CA PHE A 175 -6.04 16.88 3.03
C PHE A 175 -4.66 16.24 3.26
N LEU A 176 -3.66 16.58 2.44
CA LEU A 176 -2.29 16.06 2.49
C LEU A 176 -1.35 16.86 3.44
N VAL A 177 -1.78 18.03 3.95
CA VAL A 177 -1.01 18.94 4.84
C VAL A 177 -1.72 19.15 6.18
#